data_AF-A0A5S6QWI9-F1
#
_entry.id   AF-A0A5S6QWI9-F1
#
_cell.length_a   1.000
_cell.length_b   1.000
_cell.length_c   1.000
_cell.angle_alpha   90.00
_cell.angle_beta   90.00
_cell.angle_gamma   90.00
#
_symmetry.space_group_name_H-M   'P 1'
#
loop_
_entity.id
_entity.type
_entity.pdbx_description
1 polymer ?
#
loop_
_entity_poly.entity_id
_entity_poly.type
_entity_poly.pdbx_seq_one_letter_code
_entity_poly.pdbx_strand_id
1 'polypeptide(L)'
;MQDISCSVVFILREGHICPCIYHFLDIEFRLSIVLQAFSVYGNVSVVVLRSVSEEGEDFVHMLPVRIACRSFCSAISGLSHFEHLLLSQPRLNVVHVQLNRPDKLNAFNETFWQEIGDCFSQLAVHPDCRVVVLSGNGRAFCSGMDFDCFAKLSSVAFNEKLDTGRKAFRLRSLIEKFQEAFTCIEKCPKPVVCSVHGACIGAGVDMLCATDVRYCSTDAYFQIKEVQFGFAPDVGTLQRLPKIVGNHSLMREVAYTGRRMVAEEALRLGLVSRVFSSSEESLQSIIKLAEDISSQSPVAVQGTKLQLNHARDYPVDLSLYSVANWNMAMLQSEDVKKATLSMINRSKDPPSFEPL
;
A
#
# COMPACT_ATOMS: atom_id res chain seq x y z
N MET A 1 35.27 -4.30 28.10
CA MET A 1 34.20 -3.89 27.17
C MET A 1 33.94 -5.03 26.21
N GLN A 2 33.10 -5.97 26.62
CA GLN A 2 32.46 -6.94 25.74
C GLN A 2 30.99 -6.54 25.69
N ASP A 3 30.48 -6.22 24.52
CA ASP A 3 29.04 -6.06 24.30
C ASP A 3 28.37 -7.42 24.48
N ILE A 4 27.62 -7.59 25.57
CA ILE A 4 26.76 -8.77 25.77
C ILE A 4 25.36 -8.37 25.34
N SER A 5 24.90 -8.89 24.21
CA SER A 5 23.51 -8.77 23.77
C SER A 5 22.61 -9.68 24.62
N CYS A 6 21.84 -9.11 25.54
CA CYS A 6 20.77 -9.83 26.22
C CYS A 6 19.47 -9.72 25.41
N SER A 7 19.02 -10.84 24.83
CA SER A 7 17.71 -10.94 24.19
C SER A 7 16.63 -11.19 25.25
N VAL A 8 15.83 -10.19 25.57
CA VAL A 8 14.65 -10.35 26.46
C VAL A 8 13.42 -10.63 25.59
N VAL A 9 12.86 -11.83 25.71
CA VAL A 9 11.62 -12.23 25.01
C VAL A 9 10.43 -11.94 25.93
N PHE A 10 9.54 -11.03 25.53
CA PHE A 10 8.29 -10.80 26.26
C PHE A 10 7.23 -11.79 25.78
N ILE A 11 6.72 -12.61 26.71
CA ILE A 11 5.53 -13.44 26.49
C ILE A 11 4.34 -12.64 27.01
N LEU A 12 3.54 -12.05 26.12
CA LEU A 12 2.25 -11.48 26.50
C LEU A 12 1.26 -12.62 26.76
N ARG A 13 0.44 -12.47 27.80
CA ARG A 13 -0.57 -13.44 28.26
C ARG A 13 -1.72 -13.50 27.24
N GLU A 14 -1.46 -14.05 26.06
CA GLU A 14 -2.38 -14.53 25.01
C GLU A 14 -1.57 -14.98 23.76
N GLY A 15 -0.55 -15.84 23.96
CA GLY A 15 0.00 -16.70 22.90
C GLY A 15 0.77 -16.07 21.73
N HIS A 16 0.93 -14.73 21.65
CA HIS A 16 1.65 -14.09 20.56
C HIS A 16 3.11 -13.76 20.94
N ILE A 17 4.06 -14.34 20.21
CA ILE A 17 5.49 -14.02 20.29
C ILE A 17 5.76 -12.82 19.37
N CYS A 18 6.19 -11.69 19.94
CA CYS A 18 6.70 -10.56 19.16
C CYS A 18 8.20 -10.42 19.43
N PRO A 19 9.09 -10.67 18.44
CA PRO A 19 10.51 -10.44 18.62
C PRO A 19 10.81 -8.95 18.38
N CYS A 20 10.80 -8.15 19.45
CA CYS A 20 11.40 -6.82 19.43
C CYS A 20 12.79 -6.90 20.08
N ILE A 21 13.85 -6.62 19.33
CA ILE A 21 15.21 -6.51 19.87
C ILE A 21 15.33 -5.11 20.49
N TYR A 22 15.53 -5.03 21.80
CA TYR A 22 15.82 -3.77 22.51
C TYR A 22 17.31 -3.72 22.86
N HIS A 23 17.95 -2.57 22.66
CA HIS A 23 19.29 -2.30 23.17
C HIS A 23 19.18 -1.58 24.52
N PHE A 24 19.66 -2.23 25.58
CA PHE A 24 19.89 -1.60 26.86
C PHE A 24 21.38 -1.24 26.97
N LEU A 25 21.68 -0.01 27.37
CA LEU A 25 23.03 0.43 27.71
C LEU A 25 23.28 0.08 29.19
N ASP A 26 24.34 -0.71 29.41
CA ASP A 26 24.96 -1.09 30.70
C ASP A 26 24.04 -1.70 31.77
N ILE A 27 24.14 -3.02 31.99
CA ILE A 27 24.04 -3.72 33.29
C ILE A 27 24.54 -5.17 33.11
N GLU A 28 25.58 -5.59 33.85
CA GLU A 28 25.99 -7.00 33.99
C GLU A 28 25.18 -7.67 35.11
N PHE A 29 24.16 -8.47 34.84
CA PHE A 29 23.67 -9.55 35.74
C PHE A 29 22.74 -10.52 34.97
N ARG A 30 22.84 -11.84 35.25
CA ARG A 30 21.85 -12.85 34.80
C ARG A 30 20.58 -12.70 35.64
N LEU A 31 19.56 -12.04 35.11
CA LEU A 31 18.26 -11.87 35.77
C LEU A 31 17.11 -12.36 34.89
N SER A 32 16.20 -13.14 35.48
CA SER A 32 14.90 -13.45 34.90
C SER A 32 13.95 -12.29 35.17
N ILE A 33 13.52 -11.58 34.12
CA ILE A 33 12.64 -10.40 34.22
C ILE A 33 11.22 -10.81 33.85
N VAL A 34 10.24 -10.52 34.72
CA VAL A 34 8.81 -10.76 34.45
C VAL A 34 8.09 -9.42 34.34
N LEU A 35 7.35 -9.22 33.23
CA LEU A 35 6.54 -8.02 33.01
C LEU A 35 5.26 -8.11 33.83
N GLN A 36 5.08 -7.21 34.80
CA GLN A 36 3.97 -7.29 35.76
C GLN A 36 2.82 -6.33 35.43
N ALA A 37 3.11 -5.13 34.91
CA ALA A 37 2.10 -4.15 34.53
C ALA A 37 2.59 -3.20 33.43
N PHE A 38 1.67 -2.83 32.53
CA PHE A 38 1.85 -1.83 31.49
C PHE A 38 0.76 -0.76 31.65
N SER A 39 1.14 0.52 31.76
CA SER A 39 0.19 1.62 31.83
C SER A 39 0.67 2.78 30.96
N VAL A 40 -0.27 3.36 30.20
CA VAL A 40 -0.01 4.47 29.26
C VAL A 40 -0.59 5.75 29.84
N TYR A 41 0.26 6.76 30.06
CA TYR A 41 -0.15 8.10 30.49
C TYR A 41 0.33 9.12 29.45
N GLY A 42 -0.57 9.51 28.54
CA GLY A 42 -0.24 10.42 27.43
C GLY A 42 0.84 9.84 26.51
N ASN A 43 1.89 10.61 26.22
CA ASN A 43 3.01 10.18 25.37
C ASN A 43 4.11 9.41 26.14
N VAL A 44 3.85 9.00 27.40
CA VAL A 44 4.80 8.25 28.22
C VAL A 44 4.19 6.92 28.60
N SER A 45 4.84 5.83 28.19
CA SER A 45 4.53 4.48 28.66
C SER A 45 5.47 4.13 29.81
N VAL A 46 4.90 3.70 30.94
CA VAL A 46 5.68 3.24 32.11
C VAL A 46 5.62 1.72 32.13
N VAL A 47 6.78 1.08 32.03
CA VAL A 47 6.93 -0.37 32.18
C VAL A 47 7.44 -0.65 33.58
N VAL A 48 6.65 -1.38 34.38
CA VAL A 48 7.09 -1.84 35.71
C VAL A 48 7.67 -3.25 35.54
N LEU A 49 8.98 -3.35 35.71
CA LEU A 49 9.71 -4.62 35.71
C LEU A 49 10.01 -5.02 37.15
N ARG A 50 9.74 -6.27 37.51
CA ARG A 50 10.16 -6.84 38.80
C ARG A 50 11.27 -7.86 38.52
N SER A 51 12.41 -7.66 39.18
CA SER A 51 13.47 -8.68 39.22
C SER A 51 13.20 -9.62 40.38
N VAL A 52 13.30 -10.93 40.15
CA VAL A 52 13.31 -11.93 41.21
C VAL A 52 14.71 -12.54 41.23
N SER A 53 15.48 -12.29 42.30
CA SER A 53 16.73 -13.02 42.55
C SER A 53 16.42 -14.36 43.20
N GLU A 54 17.23 -15.40 42.93
CA GLU A 54 17.11 -16.71 43.58
C GLU A 54 17.25 -16.67 45.12
N GLU A 55 17.68 -15.56 45.71
CA GLU A 55 17.84 -15.37 47.16
C GLU A 55 16.69 -14.60 47.87
N GLY A 56 15.58 -14.30 47.18
CA GLY A 56 14.34 -13.87 47.85
C GLY A 56 14.28 -12.42 48.34
N GLU A 57 15.08 -11.50 47.80
CA GLU A 57 14.91 -10.05 48.02
C GLU A 57 14.14 -9.38 46.86
N ASP A 58 13.09 -8.64 47.19
CA ASP A 58 12.25 -7.90 46.25
C ASP A 58 12.82 -6.50 45.99
N PHE A 59 13.29 -6.24 44.77
CA PHE A 59 13.68 -4.90 44.31
C PHE A 59 12.72 -4.38 43.24
N VAL A 60 12.16 -3.18 43.46
CA VAL A 60 11.33 -2.46 42.47
C VAL A 60 12.16 -1.34 41.88
N HIS A 61 12.56 -1.48 40.61
CA HIS A 61 13.24 -0.42 39.87
C HIS A 61 12.26 0.29 38.93
N MET A 62 12.07 1.60 39.13
CA MET A 62 11.41 2.46 38.14
C MET A 62 12.46 3.07 37.21
N LEU A 63 12.59 2.53 36.00
CA LEU A 63 13.46 3.09 34.96
C LEU A 63 12.63 3.97 34.01
N PRO A 64 13.04 5.23 33.75
CA PRO A 64 12.40 6.06 32.75
C PRO A 64 12.82 5.56 31.35
N VAL A 65 11.97 4.75 30.72
CA VAL A 65 12.18 4.32 29.33
C VAL A 65 11.55 5.35 28.39
N ARG A 66 12.36 6.03 27.57
CA ARG A 66 11.83 6.78 26.41
C ARG A 66 11.43 5.77 25.34
N ILE A 67 10.18 5.31 25.37
CA ILE A 67 9.61 4.53 24.28
C ILE A 67 9.26 5.51 23.16
N ALA A 68 10.06 5.52 22.10
CA ALA A 68 9.59 6.07 20.83
C ALA A 68 8.44 5.15 20.38
N CYS A 69 7.20 5.58 20.62
CA CYS A 69 6.02 4.87 20.18
C CYS A 69 5.99 4.93 18.65
N ARG A 70 6.68 4.00 17.97
CA ARG A 70 6.30 3.63 16.62
C ARG A 70 4.91 3.04 16.78
N SER A 71 3.90 3.73 16.24
CA SER A 71 2.53 3.25 16.14
C SER A 71 2.54 1.75 15.91
N PHE A 72 1.77 1.00 16.71
CA PHE A 72 1.63 -0.45 16.61
C PHE A 72 1.30 -0.84 15.15
N CYS A 73 2.33 -1.13 14.36
CA CYS A 73 2.20 -1.77 13.07
C CYS A 73 2.27 -3.27 13.35
N SER A 74 1.14 -3.89 13.67
CA SER A 74 1.07 -5.35 13.68
C SER A 74 1.33 -5.84 12.26
N ALA A 75 2.27 -6.78 12.11
CA ALA A 75 2.36 -7.57 10.89
C ALA A 75 1.00 -8.23 10.66
N ILE A 76 0.49 -8.18 9.43
CA ILE A 76 -0.76 -8.83 9.08
C ILE A 76 -0.51 -10.34 8.99
N SER A 77 -1.22 -11.11 9.81
CA SER A 77 -1.14 -12.56 9.79
C SER A 77 -1.63 -13.11 8.46
N GLY A 78 -0.95 -14.11 7.90
CA GLY A 78 -1.41 -14.81 6.70
C GLY A 78 -0.97 -14.21 5.37
N LEU A 79 -0.23 -13.09 5.38
CA LEU A 79 0.45 -12.56 4.20
C LEU A 79 1.91 -13.02 4.14
N SER A 80 2.43 -13.21 2.92
CA SER A 80 3.83 -13.50 2.69
C SER A 80 4.75 -12.34 3.10
N HIS A 81 6.00 -12.68 3.42
CA HIS A 81 7.05 -11.68 3.53
C HIS A 81 7.55 -11.32 2.12
N PHE A 82 7.74 -10.02 1.88
CA PHE A 82 8.26 -9.48 0.62
C PHE A 82 9.58 -8.75 0.89
N GLU A 83 10.52 -8.83 -0.05
CA GLU A 83 11.82 -8.17 0.00
C GLU A 83 11.70 -6.66 -0.29
N HIS A 84 10.81 -6.27 -1.20
CA HIS A 84 10.71 -4.89 -1.70
C HIS A 84 9.39 -4.21 -1.37
N LEU A 85 8.53 -4.86 -0.59
CA LEU A 85 7.30 -4.32 -0.05
C LEU A 85 7.27 -4.47 1.46
N LEU A 86 6.92 -3.41 2.17
CA LEU A 86 6.58 -3.49 3.60
C LEU A 86 5.06 -3.42 3.76
N LEU A 87 4.53 -4.33 4.57
CA LEU A 87 3.10 -4.40 4.86
C LEU A 87 2.88 -4.09 6.34
N SER A 88 1.88 -3.26 6.61
CA SER A 88 1.42 -2.97 7.96
C SER A 88 -0.09 -2.73 7.99
N GLN A 89 -0.67 -2.68 9.18
CA GLN A 89 -2.10 -2.39 9.38
C GLN A 89 -2.25 -1.16 10.27
N PRO A 90 -2.25 0.07 9.72
CA PRO A 90 -2.32 1.28 10.54
C PRO A 90 -3.70 1.51 11.18
N ARG A 91 -4.77 0.92 10.62
CA ARG A 91 -6.16 0.99 11.09
C ARG A 91 -6.86 -0.33 10.85
N LEU A 92 -7.98 -0.55 11.55
CA LEU A 92 -8.80 -1.74 11.36
C LEU A 92 -9.22 -1.85 9.89
N ASN A 93 -8.96 -3.02 9.32
CA ASN A 93 -9.22 -3.37 7.92
C ASN A 93 -8.54 -2.52 6.83
N VAL A 94 -7.54 -1.71 7.21
CA VAL A 94 -6.72 -0.94 6.27
C VAL A 94 -5.33 -1.54 6.21
N VAL A 95 -4.93 -2.04 5.05
CA VAL A 95 -3.59 -2.57 4.83
C VAL A 95 -2.74 -1.54 4.10
N HIS A 96 -1.59 -1.20 4.67
CA HIS A 96 -0.63 -0.27 4.06
C HIS A 96 0.50 -1.04 3.41
N VAL A 97 0.58 -0.97 2.09
CA VAL A 97 1.66 -1.48 1.25
C VAL A 97 2.63 -0.33 0.95
N GLN A 98 3.88 -0.47 1.37
CA GLN A 98 4.92 0.51 1.12
C GLN A 98 5.99 -0.06 0.20
N LEU A 99 6.30 0.66 -0.88
CA LEU A 99 7.49 0.36 -1.70
C LEU A 99 8.75 0.54 -0.84
N ASN A 100 9.61 -0.46 -0.77
CA ASN A 100 10.70 -0.51 0.20
C ASN A 100 12.06 -0.85 -0.40
N ARG A 101 12.52 -0.01 -1.32
CA ARG A 101 13.93 0.06 -1.75
C ARG A 101 14.42 1.51 -1.70
N PRO A 102 14.36 2.19 -0.53
CA PRO A 102 14.56 3.64 -0.44
C PRO A 102 15.93 4.11 -0.95
N ASP A 103 16.99 3.31 -0.73
CA ASP A 103 18.35 3.60 -1.21
C ASP A 103 18.47 3.60 -2.75
N LYS A 104 17.52 2.93 -3.42
CA LYS A 104 17.38 2.87 -4.89
C LYS A 104 16.18 3.68 -5.37
N LEU A 105 15.67 4.63 -4.57
CA LEU A 105 14.49 5.43 -4.92
C LEU A 105 13.29 4.53 -5.32
N ASN A 106 13.12 3.40 -4.66
CA ASN A 106 12.07 2.42 -4.95
C ASN A 106 12.00 2.01 -6.43
N ALA A 107 13.14 1.87 -7.11
CA ALA A 107 13.18 1.37 -8.48
C ALA A 107 12.62 -0.06 -8.57
N PHE A 108 12.03 -0.42 -9.71
CA PHE A 108 11.36 -1.70 -9.93
C PHE A 108 12.28 -2.70 -10.63
N ASN A 109 12.90 -3.57 -9.83
CA ASN A 109 13.68 -4.71 -10.32
C ASN A 109 12.76 -5.94 -10.51
N GLU A 110 13.32 -7.06 -10.98
CA GLU A 110 12.56 -8.29 -11.27
C GLU A 110 11.77 -8.81 -10.06
N THR A 111 12.38 -8.81 -8.86
CA THR A 111 11.72 -9.20 -7.61
C THR A 111 10.47 -8.36 -7.37
N PHE A 112 10.57 -7.03 -7.49
CA PHE A 112 9.42 -6.14 -7.30
C PHE A 112 8.25 -6.47 -8.25
N TRP A 113 8.55 -6.69 -9.55
CA TRP A 113 7.52 -7.00 -10.54
C TRP A 113 6.73 -8.28 -10.22
N GLN A 114 7.37 -9.25 -9.56
CA GLN A 114 6.70 -10.44 -9.06
C GLN A 114 5.93 -10.14 -7.77
N GLU A 115 6.59 -9.53 -6.79
CA GLU A 115 6.05 -9.32 -5.44
C GLU A 115 4.79 -8.47 -5.42
N ILE A 116 4.70 -7.45 -6.27
CA ILE A 116 3.49 -6.61 -6.34
C ILE A 116 2.29 -7.42 -6.82
N GLY A 117 2.48 -8.33 -7.79
CA GLY A 117 1.47 -9.26 -8.26
C GLY A 117 1.00 -10.21 -7.17
N ASP A 118 1.95 -10.85 -6.49
CA ASP A 118 1.69 -11.80 -5.40
C ASP A 118 1.00 -11.11 -4.21
N CYS A 119 1.47 -9.91 -3.83
CA CYS A 119 0.91 -9.10 -2.75
C CYS A 119 -0.57 -8.76 -3.00
N PHE A 120 -0.91 -8.21 -4.17
CA PHE A 120 -2.29 -7.84 -4.47
C PHE A 120 -3.19 -9.06 -4.67
N SER A 121 -2.65 -10.19 -5.15
CA SER A 121 -3.39 -11.44 -5.23
C SER A 121 -3.78 -11.97 -3.83
N GLN A 122 -2.88 -11.87 -2.85
CA GLN A 122 -3.19 -12.23 -1.47
C GLN A 122 -4.17 -11.25 -0.82
N LEU A 123 -3.98 -9.94 -1.00
CA LEU A 123 -4.88 -8.91 -0.47
C LEU A 123 -6.30 -9.01 -1.07
N ALA A 124 -6.41 -9.40 -2.34
CA ALA A 124 -7.69 -9.57 -3.03
C ALA A 124 -8.60 -10.61 -2.38
N VAL A 125 -8.06 -11.57 -1.62
CA VAL A 125 -8.82 -12.60 -0.90
C VAL A 125 -8.67 -12.53 0.62
N HIS A 126 -7.82 -11.65 1.15
CA HIS A 126 -7.63 -11.52 2.59
C HIS A 126 -8.91 -10.99 3.27
N PRO A 127 -9.48 -11.70 4.27
CA PRO A 127 -10.78 -11.36 4.87
C PRO A 127 -10.70 -10.07 5.69
N ASP A 128 -9.58 -9.83 6.37
CA ASP A 128 -9.40 -8.63 7.19
C ASP A 128 -8.95 -7.40 6.38
N CYS A 129 -8.82 -7.48 5.06
CA CYS A 129 -8.47 -6.34 4.21
C CYS A 129 -9.72 -5.80 3.52
N ARG A 130 -10.08 -4.54 3.79
CA ARG A 130 -11.16 -3.83 3.09
C ARG A 130 -10.64 -2.74 2.17
N VAL A 131 -9.51 -2.12 2.52
CA VAL A 131 -8.89 -1.03 1.76
C VAL A 131 -7.38 -1.18 1.81
N VAL A 132 -6.71 -0.90 0.69
CA VAL A 132 -5.26 -0.89 0.59
C VAL A 132 -4.78 0.56 0.45
N VAL A 133 -3.82 0.97 1.28
CA VAL A 133 -3.05 2.21 1.11
C VAL A 133 -1.74 1.86 0.43
N LEU A 134 -1.38 2.55 -0.65
CA LEU A 134 -0.09 2.40 -1.36
C LEU A 134 0.75 3.68 -1.21
N SER A 135 2.00 3.54 -0.75
CA SER A 135 2.95 4.66 -0.70
C SER A 135 4.39 4.19 -0.96
N GLY A 136 5.34 5.12 -1.09
CA GLY A 136 6.78 4.80 -1.12
C GLY A 136 7.46 5.03 0.24
N ASN A 137 8.53 4.30 0.52
CA ASN A 137 9.43 4.58 1.64
C ASN A 137 10.60 5.49 1.19
N GLY A 138 11.15 6.28 2.11
CA GLY A 138 12.28 7.17 1.84
C GLY A 138 11.91 8.46 1.12
N ARG A 139 12.83 9.00 0.30
CA ARG A 139 12.75 10.37 -0.27
C ARG A 139 11.89 10.53 -1.54
N ALA A 140 11.32 9.45 -2.05
CA ALA A 140 10.48 9.47 -3.25
C ALA A 140 9.47 8.33 -3.22
N PHE A 141 8.38 8.47 -3.98
CA PHE A 141 7.47 7.39 -4.25
C PHE A 141 8.18 6.28 -5.03
N CYS A 142 8.60 6.52 -6.28
CA CYS A 142 9.50 5.65 -7.02
C CYS A 142 10.16 6.32 -8.24
N SER A 143 11.31 5.78 -8.64
CA SER A 143 12.06 6.20 -9.83
C SER A 143 11.74 5.40 -11.11
N GLY A 144 10.81 4.45 -11.04
CA GLY A 144 10.38 3.63 -12.17
C GLY A 144 11.19 2.35 -12.33
N MET A 145 11.32 1.86 -13.56
CA MET A 145 12.03 0.60 -13.85
C MET A 145 13.52 0.68 -13.51
N ASP A 146 14.05 -0.37 -12.86
CA ASP A 146 15.46 -0.49 -12.52
C ASP A 146 16.32 -0.78 -13.78
N PHE A 147 17.59 -0.36 -13.75
CA PHE A 147 18.55 -0.57 -14.85
C PHE A 147 18.77 -2.04 -15.17
N ASP A 148 18.71 -2.94 -14.18
CA ASP A 148 18.85 -4.39 -14.41
C ASP A 148 17.70 -4.94 -15.27
N CYS A 149 16.49 -4.42 -15.08
CA CYS A 149 15.34 -4.76 -15.93
C CYS A 149 15.52 -4.24 -17.37
N PHE A 150 16.05 -3.02 -17.53
CA PHE A 150 16.40 -2.49 -18.86
C PHE A 150 17.49 -3.30 -19.56
N ALA A 151 18.50 -3.77 -18.82
CA ALA A 151 19.55 -4.63 -19.35
C ALA A 151 18.97 -5.97 -19.84
N LYS A 152 18.04 -6.57 -19.08
CA LYS A 152 17.33 -7.78 -19.48
C LYS A 152 16.51 -7.58 -20.76
N LEU A 153 15.73 -6.50 -20.86
CA LEU A 153 14.99 -6.13 -22.07
C LEU A 153 15.92 -5.99 -23.28
N SER A 154 17.02 -5.26 -23.11
CA SER A 154 18.03 -5.03 -24.15
C SER A 154 18.68 -6.34 -24.60
N SER A 155 18.95 -7.26 -23.67
CA SER A 155 19.52 -8.58 -23.98
C SER A 155 18.63 -9.43 -24.90
N VAL A 156 17.31 -9.20 -24.87
CA VAL A 156 16.35 -9.88 -25.75
C VAL A 156 16.21 -9.12 -27.07
N ALA A 157 16.00 -7.80 -27.01
CA ALA A 157 15.77 -6.94 -28.17
C ALA A 157 16.98 -6.93 -29.13
N PHE A 158 18.19 -6.91 -28.60
CA PHE A 158 19.43 -6.85 -29.37
C PHE A 158 20.15 -8.20 -29.47
N ASN A 159 19.45 -9.30 -29.19
CA ASN A 159 20.03 -10.63 -29.33
C ASN A 159 20.28 -10.98 -30.80
N GLU A 160 21.51 -10.94 -31.28
CA GLU A 160 21.85 -11.23 -32.68
C GLU A 160 21.59 -12.70 -33.09
N LYS A 161 21.44 -13.62 -32.11
CA LYS A 161 21.18 -15.04 -32.36
C LYS A 161 19.70 -15.33 -32.65
N LEU A 162 18.82 -14.35 -32.52
CA LEU A 162 17.38 -14.49 -32.76
C LEU A 162 16.98 -13.60 -33.94
N ASP A 163 16.05 -14.05 -34.77
CA ASP A 163 15.36 -13.16 -35.71
C ASP A 163 14.31 -12.27 -35.01
N THR A 164 13.81 -11.28 -35.74
CA THR A 164 12.81 -10.31 -35.26
C THR A 164 11.55 -10.96 -34.72
N GLY A 165 11.03 -12.01 -35.37
CA GLY A 165 9.80 -12.69 -34.93
C GLY A 165 9.98 -13.37 -33.58
N ARG A 166 11.08 -14.11 -33.40
CA ARG A 166 11.40 -14.79 -32.13
C ARG A 166 11.63 -13.79 -30.99
N LYS A 167 12.28 -12.65 -31.27
CA LYS A 167 12.42 -11.56 -30.29
C LYS A 167 11.06 -10.98 -29.90
N ALA A 168 10.19 -10.73 -30.88
CA ALA A 168 8.88 -10.15 -30.66
C ALA A 168 8.02 -11.01 -29.72
N PHE A 169 7.98 -12.35 -29.91
CA PHE A 169 7.26 -13.24 -29.00
C PHE A 169 7.81 -13.20 -27.56
N ARG A 170 9.14 -13.18 -27.40
CA ARG A 170 9.76 -13.10 -26.06
C ARG A 170 9.50 -11.76 -25.38
N LEU A 171 9.61 -10.65 -26.11
CA LEU A 171 9.34 -9.31 -25.60
C LEU A 171 7.87 -9.16 -25.23
N ARG A 172 6.95 -9.64 -26.08
CA ARG A 172 5.51 -9.65 -25.80
C ARG A 172 5.22 -10.34 -24.47
N SER A 173 5.75 -11.55 -24.27
CA SER A 173 5.53 -12.27 -23.00
C SER A 173 6.10 -11.53 -21.78
N LEU A 174 7.17 -10.75 -21.93
CA LEU A 174 7.71 -9.95 -20.84
C LEU A 174 6.85 -8.71 -20.56
N ILE A 175 6.38 -8.04 -21.61
CA ILE A 175 5.47 -6.89 -21.52
C ILE A 175 4.16 -7.31 -20.84
N GLU A 176 3.55 -8.43 -21.26
CA GLU A 176 2.31 -8.94 -20.66
C GLU A 176 2.48 -9.27 -19.16
N LYS A 177 3.65 -9.78 -18.75
CA LYS A 177 3.96 -10.00 -17.32
C LYS A 177 4.01 -8.68 -16.54
N PHE A 178 4.66 -7.65 -17.07
CA PHE A 178 4.72 -6.34 -16.41
C PHE A 178 3.36 -5.63 -16.41
N GLN A 179 2.55 -5.81 -17.45
CA GLN A 179 1.16 -5.34 -17.47
C GLN A 179 0.33 -6.00 -16.38
N GLU A 180 0.43 -7.31 -16.19
CA GLU A 180 -0.35 -8.02 -15.15
C GLU A 180 0.05 -7.57 -13.74
N ALA A 181 1.34 -7.26 -13.51
CA ALA A 181 1.85 -6.77 -12.23
C ALA A 181 1.16 -5.49 -11.72
N PHE A 182 0.63 -4.63 -12.61
CA PHE A 182 -0.18 -3.48 -12.21
C PHE A 182 -1.68 -3.70 -12.43
N THR A 183 -2.05 -4.57 -13.37
CA THR A 183 -3.45 -4.91 -13.60
C THR A 183 -4.08 -5.64 -12.42
N CYS A 184 -3.29 -6.39 -11.62
CA CYS A 184 -3.76 -6.98 -10.37
C CYS A 184 -4.28 -5.94 -9.35
N ILE A 185 -3.72 -4.72 -9.34
CA ILE A 185 -4.14 -3.62 -8.47
C ILE A 185 -5.58 -3.17 -8.83
N GLU A 186 -5.84 -3.04 -10.12
CA GLU A 186 -7.16 -2.68 -10.64
C GLU A 186 -8.18 -3.81 -10.46
N LYS A 187 -7.75 -5.07 -10.65
CA LYS A 187 -8.58 -6.27 -10.45
C LYS A 187 -8.87 -6.59 -8.98
N CYS A 188 -8.04 -6.11 -8.05
CA CYS A 188 -8.30 -6.27 -6.63
C CYS A 188 -9.65 -5.63 -6.28
N PRO A 189 -10.63 -6.36 -5.70
CA PRO A 189 -11.96 -5.82 -5.47
C PRO A 189 -11.98 -4.76 -4.37
N LYS A 190 -10.93 -4.70 -3.53
CA LYS A 190 -10.77 -3.68 -2.49
C LYS A 190 -10.26 -2.37 -3.11
N PRO A 191 -10.77 -1.20 -2.64
CA PRO A 191 -10.20 0.08 -3.05
C PRO A 191 -8.71 0.17 -2.69
N VAL A 192 -7.94 0.74 -3.61
CA VAL A 192 -6.51 1.00 -3.49
C VAL A 192 -6.32 2.51 -3.57
N VAL A 193 -5.96 3.11 -2.44
CA VAL A 193 -5.75 4.55 -2.32
C VAL A 193 -4.26 4.82 -2.18
N CYS A 194 -3.77 5.85 -2.86
CA CYS A 194 -2.34 6.09 -2.99
C CYS A 194 -1.94 7.48 -2.48
N SER A 195 -0.83 7.56 -1.75
CA SER A 195 -0.18 8.81 -1.39
C SER A 195 1.22 8.87 -2.01
N VAL A 196 1.45 9.91 -2.82
CA VAL A 196 2.69 10.10 -3.58
C VAL A 196 3.46 11.31 -3.04
N HIS A 197 4.77 11.14 -2.83
CA HIS A 197 5.69 12.23 -2.52
C HIS A 197 6.96 12.13 -3.35
N GLY A 198 7.67 13.24 -3.52
CA GLY A 198 8.85 13.31 -4.38
C GLY A 198 8.60 12.74 -5.79
N ALA A 199 9.53 11.91 -6.28
CA ALA A 199 9.47 11.40 -7.64
C ALA A 199 8.46 10.25 -7.83
N CYS A 200 7.65 10.31 -8.90
CA CYS A 200 6.88 9.21 -9.46
C CYS A 200 7.15 9.15 -10.98
N ILE A 201 8.01 8.23 -11.41
CA ILE A 201 8.61 8.26 -12.77
C ILE A 201 8.33 6.95 -13.52
N GLY A 202 8.04 7.07 -14.82
CA GLY A 202 7.88 5.96 -15.75
C GLY A 202 6.85 4.95 -15.28
N ALA A 203 7.25 3.68 -15.15
CA ALA A 203 6.49 2.59 -14.53
C ALA A 203 5.77 2.97 -13.20
N GLY A 204 6.29 3.94 -12.45
CA GLY A 204 5.60 4.49 -11.29
C GLY A 204 4.27 5.16 -11.60
N VAL A 205 4.18 5.87 -12.72
CA VAL A 205 2.95 6.47 -13.25
C VAL A 205 2.00 5.37 -13.75
N ASP A 206 2.51 4.31 -14.38
CA ASP A 206 1.67 3.17 -14.78
C ASP A 206 0.99 2.50 -13.59
N MET A 207 1.76 2.25 -12.53
CA MET A 207 1.25 1.71 -11.26
C MET A 207 0.26 2.68 -10.62
N LEU A 208 0.59 3.96 -10.55
CA LEU A 208 -0.27 5.00 -9.99
C LEU A 208 -1.63 5.04 -10.72
N CYS A 209 -1.63 4.98 -12.05
CA CYS A 209 -2.86 4.98 -12.85
C CYS A 209 -3.74 3.75 -12.63
N ALA A 210 -3.21 2.67 -12.05
CA ALA A 210 -3.98 1.48 -11.67
C ALA A 210 -4.62 1.57 -10.27
N THR A 211 -4.36 2.64 -9.51
CA THR A 211 -4.98 2.90 -8.19
C THR A 211 -6.28 3.68 -8.33
N ASP A 212 -7.16 3.60 -7.33
CA ASP A 212 -8.50 4.18 -7.39
C ASP A 212 -8.51 5.67 -6.99
N VAL A 213 -7.88 6.03 -5.87
CA VAL A 213 -7.78 7.42 -5.36
C VAL A 213 -6.32 7.80 -5.15
N ARG A 214 -5.95 9.04 -5.53
CA ARG A 214 -4.55 9.49 -5.52
C ARG A 214 -4.43 10.84 -4.83
N TYR A 215 -3.68 10.90 -3.75
CA TYR A 215 -3.22 12.13 -3.09
C TYR A 215 -1.73 12.33 -3.31
N CYS A 216 -1.25 13.56 -3.20
CA CYS A 216 0.19 13.80 -3.17
C CYS A 216 0.59 14.96 -2.26
N SER A 217 1.88 15.04 -1.95
CA SER A 217 2.49 16.20 -1.31
C SER A 217 2.94 17.25 -2.34
N THR A 218 3.15 18.49 -1.89
CA THR A 218 3.57 19.62 -2.75
C THR A 218 4.90 19.40 -3.46
N ASP A 219 5.81 18.61 -2.90
CA ASP A 219 7.10 18.24 -3.51
C ASP A 219 6.98 17.12 -4.55
N ALA A 220 5.80 16.53 -4.72
CA ALA A 220 5.59 15.45 -5.67
C ALA A 220 5.68 15.94 -7.13
N TYR A 221 6.25 15.09 -7.98
CA TYR A 221 6.16 15.26 -9.43
C TYR A 221 6.01 13.90 -10.14
N PHE A 222 5.35 13.95 -11.28
CA PHE A 222 5.01 12.81 -12.12
C PHE A 222 5.70 12.94 -13.46
N GLN A 223 6.20 11.85 -14.03
CA GLN A 223 6.90 11.90 -15.31
C GLN A 223 6.68 10.61 -16.11
N ILE A 224 6.02 10.74 -17.26
CA ILE A 224 5.90 9.68 -18.27
C ILE A 224 7.22 9.65 -19.05
N LYS A 225 8.18 8.83 -18.62
CA LYS A 225 9.60 8.95 -18.96
C LYS A 225 9.98 8.20 -20.25
N GLU A 226 9.17 7.24 -20.66
CA GLU A 226 9.46 6.19 -21.64
C GLU A 226 9.86 6.75 -23.01
N VAL A 227 9.25 7.87 -23.45
CA VAL A 227 9.60 8.51 -24.73
C VAL A 227 11.06 8.98 -24.77
N GLN A 228 11.64 9.33 -23.63
CA GLN A 228 13.04 9.72 -23.51
C GLN A 228 13.99 8.51 -23.52
N PHE A 229 13.45 7.30 -23.34
CA PHE A 229 14.15 6.03 -23.55
C PHE A 229 13.86 5.41 -24.92
N GLY A 230 13.05 6.06 -25.77
CA GLY A 230 12.84 5.66 -27.16
C GLY A 230 11.69 4.67 -27.39
N PHE A 231 10.76 4.53 -26.45
CA PHE A 231 9.58 3.68 -26.63
C PHE A 231 8.32 4.29 -26.00
N ALA A 232 7.15 3.83 -26.44
CA ALA A 232 5.88 4.25 -25.87
C ALA A 232 5.60 3.49 -24.56
N PRO A 233 5.04 4.12 -23.52
CA PRO A 233 4.65 3.41 -22.30
C PRO A 233 3.69 2.26 -22.61
N ASP A 234 4.04 1.06 -22.17
CA ASP A 234 3.39 -0.20 -22.57
C ASP A 234 2.85 -1.02 -21.39
N VAL A 235 2.97 -0.53 -20.14
CA VAL A 235 2.52 -1.24 -18.94
C VAL A 235 1.30 -0.62 -18.23
N GLY A 236 0.69 0.42 -18.83
CA GLY A 236 -0.67 0.84 -18.46
C GLY A 236 -1.01 2.32 -18.57
N THR A 237 -0.01 3.22 -18.54
CA THR A 237 -0.24 4.67 -18.54
C THR A 237 -1.10 5.10 -19.72
N LEU A 238 -0.76 4.66 -20.93
CA LEU A 238 -1.49 5.07 -22.14
C LEU A 238 -2.93 4.51 -22.22
N GLN A 239 -3.21 3.44 -21.47
CA GLN A 239 -4.51 2.76 -21.46
C GLN A 239 -5.43 3.28 -20.35
N ARG A 240 -4.84 3.67 -19.20
CA ARG A 240 -5.58 4.11 -18.00
C ARG A 240 -5.67 5.62 -17.89
N LEU A 241 -4.59 6.35 -18.16
CA LEU A 241 -4.54 7.80 -17.96
C LEU A 241 -5.67 8.54 -18.70
N PRO A 242 -5.98 8.25 -19.98
CA PRO A 242 -7.08 8.91 -20.69
C PRO A 242 -8.48 8.65 -20.11
N LYS A 243 -8.61 7.65 -19.23
CA LYS A 243 -9.89 7.27 -18.58
C LYS A 243 -10.04 7.86 -17.18
N ILE A 244 -9.00 8.50 -16.64
CA ILE A 244 -8.98 9.03 -15.26
C ILE A 244 -8.69 10.54 -15.19
N VAL A 245 -8.35 11.18 -16.31
CA VAL A 245 -8.09 12.64 -16.39
C VAL A 245 -9.00 13.32 -17.41
N GLY A 246 -9.29 14.61 -17.22
CA GLY A 246 -10.18 15.35 -18.11
C GLY A 246 -9.49 16.10 -19.26
N ASN A 247 -8.26 16.57 -19.04
CA ASN A 247 -7.56 17.39 -20.03
C ASN A 247 -6.64 16.55 -20.93
N HIS A 248 -7.20 16.05 -22.04
CA HIS A 248 -6.46 15.24 -23.00
C HIS A 248 -5.31 16.00 -23.72
N SER A 249 -5.41 17.32 -23.86
CA SER A 249 -4.35 18.12 -24.49
C SER A 249 -3.10 18.15 -23.61
N LEU A 250 -3.27 18.49 -22.34
CA LEU A 250 -2.18 18.47 -21.36
C LEU A 250 -1.62 17.05 -21.17
N MET A 251 -2.50 16.04 -21.07
CA MET A 251 -2.08 14.63 -21.01
C MET A 251 -1.16 14.24 -22.19
N ARG A 252 -1.51 14.63 -23.42
CA ARG A 252 -0.69 14.36 -24.61
C ARG A 252 0.63 15.12 -24.57
N GLU A 253 0.61 16.38 -24.14
CA GLU A 253 1.83 17.17 -24.00
C GLU A 253 2.84 16.50 -23.05
N VAL A 254 2.42 16.10 -21.85
CA VAL A 254 3.32 15.44 -20.89
C VAL A 254 3.78 14.07 -21.38
N ALA A 255 2.91 13.32 -22.08
CA ALA A 255 3.27 12.02 -22.65
C ALA A 255 4.27 12.14 -23.81
N TYR A 256 4.14 13.13 -24.69
CA TYR A 256 5.04 13.31 -25.84
C TYR A 256 6.38 13.94 -25.47
N THR A 257 6.38 14.85 -24.49
CA THR A 257 7.60 15.54 -24.05
C THR A 257 8.38 14.75 -23.01
N GLY A 258 7.69 13.89 -22.26
CA GLY A 258 8.21 13.24 -21.07
C GLY A 258 8.70 14.23 -20.01
N ARG A 259 8.19 15.47 -19.99
CA ARG A 259 8.55 16.47 -18.99
C ARG A 259 7.97 16.11 -17.62
N ARG A 260 8.52 16.72 -16.57
CA ARG A 260 7.93 16.62 -15.22
C ARG A 260 6.62 17.41 -15.18
N MET A 261 5.61 16.79 -14.57
CA MET A 261 4.35 17.40 -14.17
C MET A 261 4.36 17.54 -12.64
N VAL A 262 4.36 18.76 -12.15
CA VAL A 262 4.41 19.05 -10.69
C VAL A 262 3.03 18.85 -10.05
N ALA A 263 2.99 18.73 -8.72
CA ALA A 263 1.76 18.46 -7.95
C ALA A 263 0.56 19.34 -8.31
N GLU A 264 0.75 20.65 -8.46
CA GLU A 264 -0.34 21.58 -8.81
C GLU A 264 -0.91 21.31 -10.21
N GLU A 265 -0.05 20.97 -11.16
CA GLU A 265 -0.46 20.61 -12.52
C GLU A 265 -1.15 19.25 -12.55
N ALA A 266 -0.67 18.27 -11.77
CA ALA A 266 -1.32 16.97 -11.60
C ALA A 266 -2.73 17.12 -11.02
N LEU A 267 -2.94 18.06 -10.08
CA LEU A 267 -4.25 18.39 -9.55
C LEU A 267 -5.16 18.99 -10.63
N ARG A 268 -4.67 19.97 -11.40
CA ARG A 268 -5.44 20.57 -12.52
C ARG A 268 -5.78 19.58 -13.62
N LEU A 269 -4.90 18.62 -13.90
CA LEU A 269 -5.16 17.55 -14.85
C LEU A 269 -6.25 16.59 -14.36
N GLY A 270 -6.44 16.48 -13.03
CA GLY A 270 -7.29 15.48 -12.39
C GLY A 270 -6.57 14.16 -12.10
N LEU A 271 -5.23 14.12 -12.22
CA LEU A 271 -4.46 12.93 -11.88
C LEU A 271 -4.49 12.68 -10.37
N VAL A 272 -4.42 13.72 -9.55
CA VAL A 272 -4.56 13.62 -8.08
C VAL A 272 -5.81 14.35 -7.62
N SER A 273 -6.43 13.85 -6.57
CA SER A 273 -7.65 14.43 -5.99
C SER A 273 -7.36 15.53 -4.97
N ARG A 274 -6.22 15.47 -4.27
CA ARG A 274 -5.79 16.45 -3.26
C ARG A 274 -4.27 16.56 -3.21
N VAL A 275 -3.79 17.75 -2.86
CA VAL A 275 -2.38 18.07 -2.64
C VAL A 275 -2.20 18.57 -1.20
N PHE A 276 -1.18 18.09 -0.50
CA PHE A 276 -0.90 18.41 0.90
C PHE A 276 0.48 19.02 1.08
N SER A 277 0.68 19.76 2.17
CA SER A 277 1.90 20.53 2.39
C SER A 277 3.13 19.64 2.58
N SER A 278 2.95 18.43 3.11
CA SER A 278 4.02 17.47 3.36
C SER A 278 3.63 16.03 3.03
N SER A 279 4.63 15.16 2.85
CA SER A 279 4.44 13.73 2.63
C SER A 279 3.72 13.06 3.79
N GLU A 280 4.05 13.43 5.03
CA GLU A 280 3.39 12.93 6.25
C GLU A 280 1.90 13.31 6.27
N GLU A 281 1.58 14.58 6.00
CA GLU A 281 0.19 15.05 5.96
C GLU A 281 -0.62 14.34 4.86
N SER A 282 -0.03 14.13 3.69
CA SER A 282 -0.64 13.37 2.59
C SER A 282 -0.92 11.91 3.01
N LEU A 283 0.06 11.26 3.66
CA LEU A 283 -0.06 9.87 4.11
C LEU A 283 -1.13 9.72 5.21
N GLN A 284 -1.12 10.58 6.23
CA GLN A 284 -2.14 10.54 7.28
C GLN A 284 -3.54 10.80 6.72
N SER A 285 -3.65 11.72 5.75
CA SER A 285 -4.93 12.03 5.10
C SER A 285 -5.46 10.89 4.25
N ILE A 286 -4.59 10.16 3.52
CA ILE A 286 -5.03 9.00 2.73
C ILE A 286 -5.37 7.81 3.64
N ILE A 287 -4.66 7.63 4.76
CA ILE A 287 -5.00 6.59 5.76
C ILE A 287 -6.35 6.91 6.40
N LYS A 288 -6.64 8.19 6.68
CA LYS A 288 -7.94 8.59 7.19
C LYS A 288 -9.07 8.32 6.18
N LEU A 289 -8.86 8.63 4.91
CA LEU A 289 -9.78 8.24 3.85
C LEU A 289 -9.99 6.71 3.82
N ALA A 290 -8.91 5.94 3.94
CA ALA A 290 -9.01 4.48 3.93
C ALA A 290 -9.80 3.94 5.14
N GLU A 291 -9.67 4.55 6.32
CA GLU A 291 -10.47 4.22 7.50
C GLU A 291 -11.96 4.52 7.28
N ASP A 292 -12.28 5.68 6.69
CA ASP A 292 -13.66 6.07 6.40
C ASP A 292 -14.31 5.15 5.35
N ILE A 293 -13.52 4.63 4.40
CA ILE A 293 -13.97 3.62 3.44
C ILE A 293 -14.11 2.25 4.11
N SER A 294 -13.16 1.84 4.98
CA SER A 294 -13.17 0.52 5.61
C SER A 294 -14.31 0.32 6.61
N SER A 295 -14.87 1.42 7.14
CA SER A 295 -16.06 1.41 7.99
C SER A 295 -17.37 1.20 7.22
N GLN A 296 -17.37 1.27 5.89
CA GLN A 296 -18.56 1.00 5.08
C GLN A 296 -18.76 -0.52 4.86
N SER A 297 -19.92 -0.91 4.34
CA SER A 297 -20.20 -2.30 3.97
C SER A 297 -19.16 -2.79 2.94
N PRO A 298 -18.40 -3.86 3.21
CA PRO A 298 -17.43 -4.38 2.26
C PRO A 298 -18.11 -4.95 1.00
N VAL A 299 -19.33 -5.49 1.12
CA VAL A 299 -20.16 -5.90 -0.03
C VAL A 299 -20.42 -4.70 -0.94
N ALA A 300 -20.88 -3.58 -0.37
CA ALA A 300 -21.24 -2.38 -1.12
C ALA A 300 -20.01 -1.71 -1.76
N VAL A 301 -18.92 -1.55 -1.00
CA VAL A 301 -17.70 -0.89 -1.48
C VAL A 301 -17.02 -1.69 -2.60
N GLN A 302 -16.83 -3.00 -2.41
CA GLN A 302 -16.19 -3.83 -3.44
C GLN A 302 -17.07 -3.94 -4.68
N GLY A 303 -18.39 -4.10 -4.50
CA GLY A 303 -19.36 -4.01 -5.60
C GLY A 303 -19.28 -2.68 -6.35
N THR A 304 -19.16 -1.57 -5.63
CA THR A 304 -19.02 -0.23 -6.24
C THR A 304 -17.77 -0.15 -7.11
N LYS A 305 -16.60 -0.59 -6.62
CA LYS A 305 -15.37 -0.61 -7.42
C LYS A 305 -15.52 -1.46 -8.68
N LEU A 306 -16.04 -2.68 -8.54
CA LEU A 306 -16.24 -3.60 -9.66
C LEU A 306 -17.16 -3.01 -10.74
N GLN A 307 -18.26 -2.37 -10.32
CA GLN A 307 -19.23 -1.76 -11.24
C GLN A 307 -18.71 -0.47 -11.87
N LEU A 308 -17.91 0.35 -11.15
CA LEU A 308 -17.25 1.53 -11.73
C LEU A 308 -16.22 1.12 -12.78
N ASN A 309 -15.41 0.09 -12.51
CA ASN A 309 -14.44 -0.43 -13.48
C ASN A 309 -15.15 -1.00 -14.71
N HIS A 310 -16.28 -1.69 -14.54
CA HIS A 310 -17.09 -2.13 -15.65
C HIS A 310 -17.66 -0.94 -16.45
N ALA A 311 -18.28 0.03 -15.79
CA ALA A 311 -18.89 1.19 -16.44
C ALA A 311 -17.88 2.08 -17.19
N ARG A 312 -16.60 2.05 -16.81
CA ARG A 312 -15.51 2.74 -17.52
C ARG A 312 -15.29 2.17 -18.93
N ASP A 313 -15.52 0.88 -19.11
CA ASP A 313 -15.10 0.14 -20.32
C ASP A 313 -16.27 -0.32 -21.20
N TYR A 314 -17.52 -0.14 -20.72
CA TYR A 314 -18.74 -0.58 -21.41
C TYR A 314 -19.76 0.57 -21.56
N PRO A 315 -20.60 0.56 -22.61
CA PRO A 315 -21.74 1.46 -22.74
C PRO A 315 -22.67 1.45 -21.51
N VAL A 316 -23.41 2.55 -21.33
CA VAL A 316 -24.27 2.76 -20.15
C VAL A 316 -25.36 1.68 -20.03
N ASP A 317 -25.98 1.27 -21.13
CA ASP A 317 -27.03 0.23 -21.14
C ASP A 317 -26.49 -1.15 -20.69
N LEU A 318 -25.31 -1.55 -21.19
CA LEU A 318 -24.66 -2.80 -20.76
C LEU A 318 -24.21 -2.73 -19.29
N SER A 319 -23.78 -1.56 -18.85
CA SER A 319 -23.35 -1.34 -17.46
C SER A 319 -24.53 -1.34 -16.49
N LEU A 320 -25.67 -0.76 -16.89
CA LEU A 320 -26.94 -0.83 -16.13
C LEU A 320 -27.46 -2.27 -16.03
N TYR A 321 -27.37 -3.03 -17.12
CA TYR A 321 -27.69 -4.47 -17.10
C TYR A 321 -26.78 -5.25 -16.15
N SER A 322 -25.46 -5.00 -16.19
CA SER A 322 -24.48 -5.63 -15.28
C SER A 322 -24.76 -5.33 -13.81
N VAL A 323 -24.98 -4.06 -13.44
CA VAL A 323 -25.24 -3.68 -12.04
C VAL A 323 -26.60 -4.18 -11.53
N ALA A 324 -27.62 -4.29 -12.39
CA ALA A 324 -28.90 -4.91 -12.03
C ALA A 324 -28.73 -6.39 -11.66
N ASN A 325 -28.00 -7.16 -12.49
CA ASN A 325 -27.68 -8.56 -12.21
C ASN A 325 -26.79 -8.75 -10.98
N TRP A 326 -25.89 -7.80 -10.71
CA TRP A 326 -25.09 -7.81 -9.49
C TRP A 326 -25.94 -7.57 -8.25
N ASN A 327 -26.74 -6.50 -8.26
CA ASN A 327 -27.52 -6.07 -7.10
C ASN A 327 -28.71 -6.98 -6.78
N MET A 328 -29.24 -7.75 -7.73
CA MET A 328 -30.30 -8.73 -7.42
C MET A 328 -29.87 -9.72 -6.33
N ALA A 329 -28.57 -10.03 -6.23
CA ALA A 329 -28.00 -10.82 -5.15
C ALA A 329 -27.56 -9.95 -3.97
N MET A 330 -26.80 -8.87 -4.22
CA MET A 330 -26.17 -8.10 -3.13
C MET A 330 -27.17 -7.34 -2.23
N LEU A 331 -28.36 -7.00 -2.74
CA LEU A 331 -29.43 -6.39 -1.94
C LEU A 331 -29.99 -7.34 -0.87
N GLN A 332 -29.69 -8.64 -0.93
CA GLN A 332 -30.10 -9.64 0.06
C GLN A 332 -29.12 -9.75 1.24
N SER A 333 -28.01 -8.99 1.23
CA SER A 333 -27.01 -9.02 2.29
C SER A 333 -27.53 -8.52 3.64
N GLU A 334 -27.01 -9.08 4.73
CA GLU A 334 -27.30 -8.61 6.10
C GLU A 334 -26.85 -7.16 6.33
N ASP A 335 -25.85 -6.69 5.58
CA ASP A 335 -25.36 -5.31 5.61
C ASP A 335 -26.48 -4.31 5.27
N VAL A 336 -27.33 -4.61 4.28
CA VAL A 336 -28.49 -3.76 3.93
C VAL A 336 -29.48 -3.68 5.10
N LYS A 337 -29.75 -4.81 5.76
CA LYS A 337 -30.65 -4.85 6.93
C LYS A 337 -30.07 -4.06 8.10
N LYS A 338 -28.78 -4.27 8.44
CA LYS A 338 -28.07 -3.55 9.50
C LYS A 338 -28.07 -2.04 9.25
N ALA A 339 -27.75 -1.61 8.02
CA ALA A 339 -27.75 -0.19 7.65
C ALA A 339 -29.17 0.42 7.74
N THR A 340 -30.18 -0.28 7.23
CA THR A 340 -31.58 0.18 7.28
C THR A 340 -32.08 0.33 8.71
N LEU A 341 -31.82 -0.66 9.57
CA LEU A 341 -32.19 -0.60 10.98
C LEU A 341 -31.48 0.53 11.72
N SER A 342 -30.19 0.76 11.45
CA SER A 342 -29.44 1.88 12.04
C SER A 342 -30.06 3.24 11.68
N MET A 343 -30.45 3.43 10.41
CA MET A 343 -31.12 4.65 9.94
C MET A 343 -32.51 4.84 10.56
N ILE A 344 -33.33 3.78 10.60
CA ILE A 344 -34.69 3.84 11.20
C ILE A 344 -34.60 4.19 12.69
N ASN A 345 -33.66 3.57 13.41
CA ASN A 345 -33.48 3.78 14.84
C ASN A 345 -32.73 5.08 15.18
N ARG A 346 -32.20 5.78 14.17
CA ARG A 346 -31.33 6.97 14.34
C ARG A 346 -30.17 6.68 15.30
N SER A 347 -29.56 5.51 15.15
CA SER A 347 -28.42 5.12 15.97
C SER A 347 -27.33 6.19 15.91
N LYS A 348 -26.73 6.49 17.06
CA LYS A 348 -25.60 7.43 17.14
C LYS A 348 -24.33 6.83 16.56
N ASP A 349 -24.16 5.52 16.73
CA ASP A 349 -23.00 4.78 16.26
C ASP A 349 -23.28 4.21 14.85
N PRO A 350 -22.28 4.25 13.94
CA PRO A 350 -22.41 3.66 12.63
C PRO A 350 -22.56 2.12 12.73
N PRO A 351 -23.31 1.49 11.80
CA PRO A 351 -23.44 0.04 11.78
C PRO A 351 -22.07 -0.63 11.57
N SER A 352 -21.86 -1.77 12.23
CA SER A 352 -20.70 -2.64 11.99
C SER A 352 -21.07 -3.76 11.02
N PHE A 353 -20.20 -3.99 10.03
CA PHE A 353 -20.37 -4.98 8.98
C PHE A 353 -19.38 -6.14 9.17
N GLU A 354 -19.77 -7.35 8.79
CA GLU A 354 -18.90 -8.54 8.93
C GLU A 354 -17.83 -8.56 7.82
N PRO A 355 -16.73 -9.33 7.97
CA PRO A 355 -15.84 -9.67 6.86
C PRO A 355 -16.58 -10.41 5.73
N LEU A 356 -15.99 -10.41 4.51
CA LEU A 356 -16.48 -11.20 3.37
C LEU A 356 -16.06 -12.67 3.45
#